data_AF-A0A1Q3BA72-F1
#
_entry.id   AF-A0A1Q3BA72-F1
#
_cell.length_a   1.000
_cell.length_b   1.000
_cell.length_c   1.000
_cell.angle_alpha   90.00
_cell.angle_beta   90.00
_cell.angle_gamma   90.00
#
_symmetry.space_group_name_H-M   'P 1'
#
loop_
_entity.id
_entity.type
_entity.pdbx_description
1 polymer ?
#
loop_
_entity_poly.entity_id
_entity_poly.type
_entity_poly.pdbx_seq_one_letter_code
_entity_poly.pdbx_strand_id
1 'polypeptide(L)'
;YNYFDYMEAWKNTFLFQNNEDRHSWFFCFDKTFKKQNIPFWFVDWWCFYSPIEEILPPPIIEAYNTFMKHSETLTLCPTTLSFFIHCKLSWIMYWDYVIEESPQTIPILHRQFWTKWWNKYDLSKYTSETILRSLKLKSHQDHQGYYSIIIY
;
A
#
# COMPACT_ATOMS: atom_id res chain seq x y z
N TYR A 1 8.18 20.59 9.88
CA TYR A 1 6.93 20.00 9.39
C TYR A 1 6.36 19.09 10.48
N ASN A 2 5.05 19.17 10.73
CA ASN A 2 4.31 18.41 11.72
C ASN A 2 3.48 17.29 11.04
N TYR A 3 2.77 16.50 11.83
CA TYR A 3 1.93 15.39 11.37
C TYR A 3 0.90 15.78 10.30
N PHE A 4 0.23 16.92 10.47
CA PHE A 4 -0.78 17.42 9.54
C PHE A 4 -0.14 17.92 8.23
N ASP A 5 1.05 18.53 8.30
CA ASP A 5 1.78 18.97 7.12
C ASP A 5 2.08 17.78 6.19
N TYR A 6 2.43 16.61 6.74
CA TYR A 6 2.65 15.40 5.94
C TYR A 6 1.36 14.89 5.30
N MET A 7 0.26 14.87 6.06
CA MET A 7 -1.04 14.42 5.55
C MET A 7 -1.53 15.33 4.42
N GLU A 8 -1.38 16.64 4.57
CA GLU A 8 -1.69 17.63 3.55
C GLU A 8 -0.78 17.50 2.33
N ALA A 9 0.53 17.39 2.54
CA ALA A 9 1.49 17.20 1.45
C ALA A 9 1.18 15.92 0.64
N TRP A 10 0.81 14.83 1.31
CA TRP A 10 0.43 13.57 0.66
C TRP A 10 -0.82 13.79 -0.22
N LYS A 11 -1.88 14.37 0.36
CA LYS A 11 -3.12 14.65 -0.36
C LYS A 11 -2.88 15.56 -1.57
N ASN A 12 -2.17 16.67 -1.37
CA ASN A 12 -1.93 17.66 -2.41
C ASN A 12 -1.02 17.13 -3.51
N THR A 13 -0.03 16.29 -3.18
CA THR A 13 0.86 15.69 -4.17
C THR A 13 0.12 14.67 -5.02
N PHE A 14 -0.51 13.67 -4.39
CA PHE A 14 -1.06 12.54 -5.14
C PHE A 14 -2.39 12.84 -5.82
N LEU A 15 -3.09 13.89 -5.38
CA LEU A 15 -4.32 14.42 -6.02
C LEU A 15 -4.06 15.68 -6.84
N PHE A 16 -2.81 16.06 -7.07
CA PHE A 16 -2.46 17.13 -8.00
C PHE A 16 -2.86 16.72 -9.42
N GLN A 17 -3.39 17.66 -10.20
CA GLN A 17 -3.68 17.50 -11.61
C GLN A 17 -2.69 18.34 -12.42
N ASN A 18 -1.95 17.70 -13.33
CA ASN A 18 -1.10 18.45 -14.25
C ASN A 18 -1.91 18.99 -15.45
N ASN A 19 -1.34 19.92 -16.19
CA ASN A 19 -2.01 20.53 -17.36
C ASN A 19 -2.28 19.55 -18.52
N GLU A 20 -1.72 18.33 -18.45
CA GLU A 20 -1.91 17.30 -19.48
C GLU A 20 -2.96 16.26 -19.07
N ASP A 21 -3.52 16.35 -17.85
CA ASP A 21 -4.41 15.35 -17.25
C ASP A 21 -3.84 13.93 -17.29
N ARG A 22 -2.52 13.80 -17.24
CA ARG A 22 -1.79 12.54 -17.40
C ARG A 22 -0.63 12.49 -16.43
N HIS A 23 -0.90 12.11 -15.19
CA HIS A 23 0.12 11.75 -14.23
C HIS A 23 -0.24 10.41 -13.58
N SER A 24 0.77 9.58 -13.35
CA SER A 24 0.62 8.36 -12.55
C SER A 24 1.70 8.34 -11.50
N TRP A 25 1.39 7.71 -10.37
CA TRP A 25 2.25 7.67 -9.20
C TRP A 25 2.74 6.26 -8.99
N PHE A 26 4.07 6.10 -8.95
CA PHE A 26 4.70 4.84 -8.57
C PHE A 26 4.95 4.83 -7.07
N PHE A 27 4.32 3.89 -6.37
CA PHE A 27 4.49 3.70 -4.93
C PHE A 27 5.37 2.50 -4.66
N CYS A 28 6.36 2.67 -3.79
CA CYS A 28 7.18 1.59 -3.26
C CYS A 28 7.51 1.87 -1.78
N PHE A 29 7.67 0.79 -1.01
CA PHE A 29 8.11 0.90 0.37
C PHE A 29 9.63 0.89 0.43
N ASP A 30 10.20 1.82 1.20
CA ASP A 30 11.63 1.83 1.49
C ASP A 30 12.07 0.50 2.15
N LYS A 31 13.29 0.05 1.84
CA LYS A 31 13.84 -1.23 2.32
C LYS A 31 13.97 -1.26 3.84
N THR A 32 14.27 -0.12 4.47
CA THR A 32 14.42 0.02 5.92
C THR A 32 13.10 0.34 6.61
N PHE A 33 12.00 0.56 5.88
CA PHE A 33 10.70 0.87 6.46
C PHE A 33 10.20 -0.27 7.36
N LYS A 34 9.90 0.05 8.62
CA LYS A 34 9.36 -0.88 9.62
C LYS A 34 7.87 -0.67 9.80
N LYS A 35 7.12 -1.77 9.91
CA LYS A 35 5.66 -1.79 10.11
C LYS A 35 5.19 -0.97 11.32
N GLN A 36 6.01 -0.89 12.37
CA GLN A 36 5.72 -0.17 13.61
C GLN A 36 5.62 1.35 13.41
N ASN A 37 6.15 1.88 12.30
CA ASN A 37 6.24 3.31 12.02
C ASN A 37 5.10 3.82 11.11
N ILE A 38 4.05 3.01 10.88
CA ILE A 38 2.95 3.42 10.01
C ILE A 38 2.09 4.46 10.75
N PRO A 39 1.94 5.69 10.23
CA PRO A 39 1.04 6.67 10.82
C PRO A 39 -0.42 6.32 10.50
N PHE A 40 -1.34 6.64 11.42
CA PHE A 40 -2.77 6.33 11.25
C PHE A 40 -3.38 6.99 10.00
N TRP A 41 -2.98 8.21 9.66
CA TRP A 41 -3.47 8.87 8.43
C TRP A 41 -3.11 8.07 7.16
N PHE A 42 -1.99 7.34 7.17
CA PHE A 42 -1.59 6.52 6.03
C PHE A 42 -2.40 5.23 5.95
N VAL A 43 -2.83 4.69 7.10
CA VAL A 43 -3.80 3.59 7.13
C VAL A 43 -5.12 4.04 6.50
N ASP A 44 -5.62 5.21 6.89
CA ASP A 44 -6.85 5.76 6.31
C ASP A 44 -6.70 5.97 4.81
N TRP A 45 -5.59 6.58 4.37
CA TRP A 45 -5.27 6.76 2.95
C TRP A 45 -5.22 5.42 2.20
N TRP A 46 -4.60 4.39 2.79
CA TRP A 46 -4.53 3.05 2.21
C TRP A 46 -5.93 2.47 1.95
N CYS A 47 -6.87 2.64 2.88
CA CYS A 47 -8.23 2.12 2.73
C CYS A 47 -8.97 2.68 1.50
N PHE A 48 -8.59 3.87 1.00
CA PHE A 48 -9.21 4.49 -0.18
C PHE A 48 -8.41 4.31 -1.48
N TYR A 49 -7.08 4.28 -1.40
CA TYR A 49 -6.21 4.41 -2.58
C TYR A 49 -5.25 3.24 -2.80
N SER A 50 -5.37 2.18 -2.00
CA SER A 50 -4.53 0.99 -2.15
C SER A 50 -4.86 0.18 -3.41
N PRO A 51 -3.92 -0.68 -3.84
CA PRO A 51 -4.18 -1.76 -4.78
C PRO A 51 -5.38 -2.61 -4.39
N ILE A 52 -6.22 -2.90 -5.37
CA ILE A 52 -7.27 -3.91 -5.25
C ILE A 52 -6.70 -5.31 -5.53
N GLU A 53 -7.29 -6.35 -4.98
CA GLU A 53 -6.75 -7.71 -5.09
C GLU A 53 -6.74 -8.23 -6.54
N GLU A 54 -7.66 -7.74 -7.38
CA GLU A 54 -7.84 -8.14 -8.78
C GLU A 54 -6.63 -7.82 -9.66
N ILE A 55 -5.80 -6.84 -9.27
CA ILE A 55 -4.60 -6.50 -10.02
C ILE A 55 -3.40 -7.40 -9.66
N LEU A 56 -3.50 -8.17 -8.58
CA LEU A 56 -2.40 -9.02 -8.12
C LEU A 56 -2.27 -10.26 -9.00
N PRO A 57 -1.04 -10.63 -9.41
CA PRO A 57 -0.85 -11.87 -10.15
C PRO A 57 -1.08 -13.08 -9.23
N PRO A 58 -1.51 -14.25 -9.76
CA PRO A 58 -1.87 -15.42 -8.95
C PRO A 58 -0.83 -15.85 -7.91
N PRO A 59 0.49 -15.87 -8.19
CA PRO A 59 1.50 -16.22 -7.18
C PRO A 59 1.49 -15.28 -5.97
N ILE A 60 1.21 -13.98 -6.19
CA ILE A 60 1.14 -12.99 -5.12
C ILE A 60 -0.12 -13.17 -4.29
N ILE A 61 -1.25 -13.55 -4.90
CA ILE A 61 -2.48 -13.89 -4.18
C ILE A 61 -2.25 -15.11 -3.29
N GLU A 62 -1.57 -16.15 -3.79
CA GLU A 62 -1.22 -17.33 -2.99
C GLU A 62 -0.32 -16.96 -1.80
N ALA A 63 0.75 -16.18 -2.06
CA ALA A 63 1.64 -15.67 -1.05
C ALA A 63 0.90 -14.82 0.01
N TYR A 64 -0.05 -13.99 -0.43
CA TYR A 64 -0.89 -13.19 0.46
C TYR A 64 -1.78 -14.06 1.35
N ASN A 65 -2.43 -15.08 0.78
CA ASN A 65 -3.25 -16.02 1.54
C ASN A 65 -2.42 -16.78 2.59
N THR A 66 -1.20 -17.18 2.23
CA THR A 66 -0.27 -17.80 3.17
C THR A 66 0.16 -16.83 4.26
N PHE A 67 0.45 -15.57 3.91
CA PHE A 67 0.77 -14.52 4.87
C PHE A 67 -0.38 -14.32 5.86
N MET A 68 -1.61 -14.12 5.38
CA MET A 68 -2.79 -13.91 6.22
C MET A 68 -3.01 -15.02 7.24
N LYS A 69 -2.81 -16.28 6.85
CA LYS A 69 -3.00 -17.45 7.73
C LYS A 69 -1.96 -17.54 8.86
N HIS A 70 -0.78 -16.96 8.69
CA HIS A 70 0.36 -17.15 9.59
C HIS A 70 0.89 -15.85 10.19
N SER A 71 0.34 -14.69 9.80
CA SER A 71 0.67 -13.39 10.37
C SER A 71 -0.29 -13.04 11.49
N GLU A 72 0.22 -12.40 12.55
CA GLU A 72 -0.63 -11.75 13.53
C GLU A 72 -1.39 -10.58 12.90
N THR A 73 -2.70 -10.57 13.10
CA THR A 73 -3.55 -9.47 12.68
C THR A 73 -3.31 -8.27 13.59
N LEU A 74 -3.02 -7.11 13.00
CA LEU A 74 -2.96 -5.86 13.75
C LEU A 74 -4.33 -5.21 13.67
N THR A 75 -4.96 -4.97 14.83
CA THR A 75 -6.35 -4.49 14.95
C THR A 75 -6.64 -3.22 14.15
N LEU A 76 -5.62 -2.38 13.91
CA LEU A 76 -5.75 -1.09 13.22
C LEU A 76 -4.98 -1.00 11.90
N CYS A 77 -4.44 -2.10 11.37
CA CYS A 77 -3.71 -2.08 10.10
C CYS A 77 -4.26 -3.16 9.17
N PRO A 78 -4.77 -2.80 7.97
CA PRO A 78 -5.18 -3.77 6.97
C PRO A 78 -4.11 -4.84 6.73
N THR A 79 -4.53 -6.10 6.61
CA THR A 79 -3.62 -7.20 6.34
C THR A 79 -2.95 -7.04 4.97
N THR A 80 -3.66 -6.46 3.99
CA THR A 80 -3.11 -6.08 2.68
C THR A 80 -1.94 -5.11 2.82
N LEU A 81 -2.09 -4.03 3.58
CA LEU A 81 -1.01 -3.07 3.87
C LEU A 81 0.19 -3.76 4.52
N SER A 82 -0.10 -4.59 5.53
CA SER A 82 0.93 -5.37 6.22
C SER A 82 1.74 -6.25 5.27
N PHE A 83 1.05 -6.94 4.36
CA PHE A 83 1.67 -7.80 3.36
C PHE A 83 2.50 -7.01 2.36
N PHE A 84 1.98 -5.91 1.82
CA PHE A 84 2.69 -5.05 0.88
C PHE A 84 3.98 -4.48 1.47
N ILE A 85 3.95 -4.05 2.73
CA ILE A 85 5.16 -3.61 3.46
C ILE A 85 6.12 -4.77 3.67
N HIS A 86 5.61 -5.95 4.05
CA HIS A 86 6.43 -7.13 4.32
C HIS A 86 7.20 -7.58 3.09
N CYS A 87 6.50 -7.66 1.96
CA CYS A 87 7.03 -8.09 0.67
C CYS A 87 7.67 -6.95 -0.13
N LYS A 88 7.61 -5.70 0.36
CA LYS A 88 8.11 -4.49 -0.35
C LYS A 88 7.54 -4.40 -1.76
N LEU A 89 6.23 -4.64 -1.85
CA LEU A 89 5.49 -4.58 -3.11
C LEU A 89 5.24 -3.14 -3.53
N SER A 90 5.24 -2.94 -4.83
CA SER A 90 5.11 -1.65 -5.50
C SER A 90 3.95 -1.73 -6.47
N TRP A 91 3.29 -0.60 -6.66
CA TRP A 91 2.18 -0.48 -7.58
C TRP A 91 2.18 0.90 -8.21
N ILE A 92 1.41 1.03 -9.28
CA ILE A 92 1.15 2.31 -9.93
C ILE A 92 -0.29 2.70 -9.59
N MET A 93 -0.50 3.94 -9.21
CA MET A 93 -1.80 4.55 -9.02
C MET A 93 -2.00 5.66 -10.07
N TYR A 94 -3.18 5.70 -10.65
CA TYR A 94 -3.65 6.75 -11.54
C TYR A 94 -5.04 7.17 -11.06
N TRP A 95 -5.47 8.38 -11.40
CA TRP A 95 -6.87 8.77 -11.24
C TRP A 95 -7.26 9.74 -12.35
N ASP A 96 -8.55 9.74 -12.66
CA ASP A 96 -9.15 10.65 -13.64
C ASP A 96 -10.47 11.21 -13.12
N TYR A 97 -10.98 12.25 -13.75
CA TYR A 97 -12.32 12.75 -13.51
C TYR A 97 -13.34 11.98 -14.32
N VAL A 98 -14.42 11.58 -13.64
CA VAL A 98 -15.59 10.98 -14.26
C VAL A 98 -16.81 11.76 -13.86
N ILE A 99 -17.68 12.00 -14.85
CA ILE A 99 -18.98 12.63 -14.67
C ILE A 99 -20.01 11.51 -14.64
N GLU A 100 -20.68 11.38 -13.50
CA GLU A 100 -21.83 10.48 -13.37
C GLU A 100 -23.11 11.27 -13.63
N GLU A 101 -23.80 10.91 -14.71
CA GLU A 101 -25.06 11.52 -15.09
C GLU A 101 -26.24 10.61 -14.71
N SER A 102 -27.26 11.18 -14.10
CA SER A 102 -28.52 10.50 -13.82
C SER A 102 -29.69 11.42 -14.20
N PRO A 103 -30.74 10.92 -14.87
CA PRO A 103 -31.83 11.75 -15.39
C PRO A 103 -32.57 12.60 -14.35
N GLN A 104 -32.52 12.23 -13.08
CA GLN A 104 -33.24 12.92 -12.00
C GLN A 104 -32.34 13.71 -11.04
N THR A 105 -31.03 13.76 -11.28
CA THR A 105 -30.08 14.44 -10.37
C THR A 105 -29.07 15.30 -11.13
N ILE A 106 -28.50 16.27 -10.44
CA ILE A 106 -27.40 17.08 -10.96
C ILE A 106 -26.20 16.14 -11.22
N PRO A 107 -25.50 16.26 -12.37
CA PRO A 107 -24.30 15.47 -12.65
C PRO A 107 -23.26 15.59 -11.55
N ILE A 108 -22.67 14.47 -11.16
CA ILE A 108 -21.67 14.42 -10.09
C ILE A 108 -20.29 14.23 -10.71
N LEU A 109 -19.44 15.23 -10.54
CA LEU A 109 -18.01 15.13 -10.86
C LEU A 109 -17.30 14.44 -9.68
N HIS A 110 -16.65 13.31 -9.96
CA HIS A 110 -15.85 12.62 -8.96
C HIS A 110 -14.54 12.10 -9.56
N ARG A 111 -13.60 11.73 -8.69
CA ARG A 111 -12.35 11.10 -9.11
C ARG A 111 -12.50 9.60 -9.11
N GLN A 112 -12.22 8.96 -10.25
CA GLN A 112 -12.11 7.52 -10.37
C GLN A 112 -10.64 7.11 -10.30
N PHE A 113 -10.32 6.24 -9.35
CA PHE A 113 -8.97 5.74 -9.13
C PHE A 113 -8.75 4.42 -9.86
N TRP A 114 -7.54 4.26 -10.38
CA TRP A 114 -7.07 3.05 -11.03
C TRP A 114 -5.74 2.63 -10.43
N THR A 115 -5.58 1.33 -10.24
CA THR A 115 -4.31 0.76 -9.79
C THR A 115 -3.80 -0.25 -10.80
N LYS A 116 -2.48 -0.39 -10.89
CA LYS A 116 -1.83 -1.36 -11.76
C LYS A 116 -0.66 -2.00 -11.04
N TRP A 117 -0.52 -3.30 -11.23
CA TRP A 117 0.60 -4.07 -10.68
C TRP A 117 1.93 -3.69 -11.34
N TRP A 118 2.98 -3.59 -10.52
CA TRP A 118 4.32 -3.40 -11.03
C TRP A 118 4.92 -4.73 -11.51
N ASN A 119 4.88 -4.96 -12.82
CA ASN A 119 5.22 -6.27 -13.41
C ASN A 119 6.73 -6.60 -13.49
N LYS A 120 7.61 -5.86 -12.82
CA LYS A 120 9.07 -6.12 -12.82
C LYS A 120 9.53 -7.01 -11.67
N TYR A 121 8.60 -7.53 -10.87
CA TYR A 121 8.91 -8.48 -9.81
C TYR A 121 9.28 -9.85 -10.36
N ASP A 122 10.33 -10.44 -9.77
CA ASP A 122 10.62 -11.86 -9.89
C ASP A 122 9.64 -12.63 -8.99
N LEU A 123 8.57 -13.15 -9.60
CA LEU A 123 7.47 -13.81 -8.89
C LEU A 123 7.92 -15.09 -8.17
N SER A 124 9.05 -15.70 -8.58
CA SER A 124 9.60 -16.88 -7.92
C SER A 124 10.04 -16.61 -6.47
N LYS A 125 10.19 -15.34 -6.08
CA LYS A 125 10.56 -14.93 -4.72
C LYS A 125 9.37 -14.81 -3.77
N TYR A 126 8.15 -14.97 -4.27
CA TYR A 126 6.92 -14.82 -3.51
C TYR A 126 6.11 -16.12 -3.55
N THR A 127 6.68 -17.18 -2.99
CA THR A 127 5.98 -18.45 -2.76
C THR A 127 5.55 -18.60 -1.31
N SER A 128 4.60 -19.49 -1.06
CA SER A 128 4.16 -19.84 0.29
C SER A 128 5.34 -20.18 1.24
N GLU A 129 6.34 -20.94 0.79
CA GLU A 129 7.53 -21.30 1.57
C GLU A 129 8.39 -20.09 1.91
N THR A 130 8.62 -19.20 0.94
CA THR A 130 9.42 -17.99 1.16
C THR A 130 8.76 -17.05 2.15
N ILE A 131 7.43 -16.90 2.08
CA ILE A 131 6.64 -16.11 3.04
C ILE A 131 6.75 -16.69 4.43
N LEU A 132 6.50 -18.00 4.60
CA LEU A 132 6.61 -18.66 5.91
C LEU A 132 8.00 -18.53 6.52
N ARG A 133 9.05 -18.70 5.72
CA ARG A 133 10.43 -18.54 6.18
C ARG A 133 10.69 -17.11 6.63
N SER A 134 10.23 -16.12 5.88
CA SER A 134 10.45 -14.70 6.20
C SER A 134 9.69 -14.25 7.46
N LEU A 135 8.49 -14.80 7.72
CA LEU A 135 7.72 -14.54 8.94
C LEU A 135 8.43 -15.08 10.18
N LYS A 136 8.96 -16.32 10.12
CA LYS A 136 9.74 -16.91 11.21
C LYS A 136 11.02 -16.12 11.52
N LEU A 137 11.71 -15.60 10.51
CA LEU A 137 12.92 -14.80 10.73
C LEU A 137 12.61 -13.49 11.46
N LYS A 138 11.48 -12.84 11.17
CA LYS A 138 11.08 -11.61 11.85
C LYS A 138 10.68 -11.83 13.30
N SER A 139 9.93 -12.90 13.60
CA SER A 139 9.59 -13.20 14.99
C SER A 139 10.85 -13.37 15.84
N HIS A 140 11.89 -14.03 15.34
CA HIS A 140 13.15 -14.14 16.07
C HIS A 140 13.90 -12.81 16.27
N GLN A 141 13.81 -11.88 15.31
CA GLN A 141 14.44 -10.55 15.42
C GLN A 141 13.71 -9.62 16.38
N ASP A 142 12.37 -9.65 16.40
CA ASP A 142 11.57 -8.83 17.31
C ASP A 142 11.75 -9.24 18.79
N HIS A 143 12.13 -10.50 19.05
CA HIS A 143 12.49 -10.97 20.40
C HIS A 143 13.92 -10.57 20.85
N GLN A 144 14.75 -9.98 19.97
CA GLN A 144 16.15 -9.64 20.27
C GLN A 144 16.50 -8.13 20.16
N GLY A 145 15.58 -7.26 19.73
CA GLY A 145 15.89 -5.87 19.42
C GLY A 145 15.56 -4.85 20.53
N TYR A 146 16.59 -4.34 21.22
CA TYR A 146 16.52 -3.08 21.96
C TYR A 146 16.21 -1.91 21.01
N TYR A 147 15.22 -1.09 21.38
CA TYR A 147 14.82 0.11 20.64
C TYR A 147 15.94 1.16 20.69
N SER A 148 16.46 1.55 19.53
CA SER A 148 17.21 2.80 19.36
C SER A 148 16.62 3.52 18.17
N ILE A 149 15.92 4.61 18.45
CA ILE A 149 15.40 5.57 17.48
C ILE A 149 16.57 6.50 17.14
N ILE A 150 16.99 6.51 15.88
CA ILE A 150 17.80 7.61 15.33
C ILE A 150 16.90 8.31 14.31
N ILE A 151 16.57 9.57 14.60
CA ILE A 151 15.94 10.51 13.68
C ILE A 151 17.08 11.26 13.00
N TYR A 152 17.09 11.29 11.66
CA TYR A 152 17.76 12.33 10.88
C TYR A 152 16.69 13.22 10.26
#